data_AF-A0A9W7ZF22-F1
#
_entry.id   AF-A0A9W7ZF22-F1
#
_cell.length_a   1.000
_cell.length_b   1.000
_cell.length_c   1.000
_cell.angle_alpha   90.00
_cell.angle_beta   90.00
_cell.angle_gamma   90.00
#
_symmetry.space_group_name_H-M   'P 1'
#
loop_
_entity.id
_entity.type
_entity.pdbx_description
1 polymer ?
#
loop_
_entity_poly.entity_id
_entity_poly.type
_entity_poly.pdbx_seq_one_letter_code
_entity_poly.pdbx_strand_id
1 'polypeptide(L)'
;MSSGTLGAAMEAAMLGVRSLALSFAFFNHDISSDKVENACQISTNILHKLWHKDAWKSTGSPLFNINIPLVLNPHPPIYITTMGQSHIGSLYVKESRSYKQSYLSVAVDDAQVQNAGSGDHEMDGKDGDAFRFSVAGTRSETDAVLGTDAWAIRKKAVSITPLRPALDSLVEAEKSPFWQQLEFQTI
;
A
#
# COMPACT_ATOMS: atom_id res chain seq x y z
N MET A 1 -5.03 3.25 -7.60
CA MET A 1 -3.69 3.15 -6.97
C MET A 1 -3.45 4.41 -6.16
N SER A 2 -3.16 4.32 -4.86
CA SER A 2 -2.96 5.49 -3.97
C SER A 2 -1.61 5.49 -3.23
N SER A 3 -0.69 4.58 -3.58
CA SER A 3 0.62 4.48 -2.92
C SER A 3 1.64 5.40 -3.59
N GLY A 4 2.21 6.33 -2.82
CA GLY A 4 3.27 7.23 -3.29
C GLY A 4 4.57 6.49 -3.64
N THR A 5 4.95 5.48 -2.85
CA THR A 5 6.15 4.65 -3.10
C THR A 5 6.05 3.92 -4.44
N LEU A 6 4.88 3.31 -4.70
CA LEU A 6 4.64 2.63 -5.97
C LEU A 6 4.51 3.63 -7.12
N GLY A 7 3.87 4.77 -6.88
CA GLY A 7 3.73 5.86 -7.87
C GLY A 7 5.09 6.37 -8.37
N ALA A 8 6.02 6.65 -7.46
CA ALA A 8 7.37 7.11 -7.83
C ALA A 8 8.13 6.06 -8.66
N ALA A 9 8.04 4.79 -8.29
CA ALA A 9 8.68 3.71 -9.05
C ALA A 9 8.01 3.53 -10.43
N MET A 10 6.69 3.70 -10.51
CA MET A 10 5.94 3.64 -11.76
C MET A 10 6.31 4.77 -12.72
N GLU A 11 6.50 5.99 -12.21
CA GLU A 11 6.99 7.13 -12.98
C GLU A 11 8.37 6.84 -13.60
N ALA A 12 9.31 6.32 -12.81
CA ALA A 12 10.62 5.90 -13.33
C ALA A 12 10.49 4.84 -14.44
N ALA A 13 9.60 3.85 -14.26
CA ALA A 13 9.36 2.80 -15.24
C ALA A 13 8.77 3.33 -16.55
N MET A 14 7.88 4.33 -16.48
CA MET A 14 7.35 5.01 -17.67
C MET A 14 8.43 5.74 -18.46
N LEU A 15 9.47 6.25 -17.78
CA LEU A 15 10.64 6.87 -18.39
C LEU A 15 11.69 5.85 -18.88
N GLY A 16 11.36 4.54 -18.87
CA GLY A 16 12.26 3.48 -19.31
C GLY A 16 13.35 3.12 -18.29
N VAL A 17 13.26 3.62 -17.05
CA VAL A 17 14.21 3.31 -15.97
C VAL A 17 13.68 2.15 -15.15
N ARG A 18 14.52 1.12 -14.95
CA ARG A 18 14.19 0.00 -14.06
C ARG A 18 14.01 0.50 -12.63
N SER A 19 12.93 0.07 -11.99
CA SER A 19 12.56 0.60 -10.68
C SER A 19 12.02 -0.47 -9.74
N LEU A 20 12.16 -0.23 -8.44
CA LEU A 20 11.72 -1.10 -7.37
C LEU A 20 10.92 -0.26 -6.36
N ALA A 21 9.69 -0.66 -6.06
CA ALA A 21 8.92 -0.12 -4.96
C ALA A 21 9.00 -1.10 -3.79
N LEU A 22 9.46 -0.64 -2.61
CA LEU A 22 9.62 -1.48 -1.43
C LEU A 22 8.78 -0.94 -0.27
N SER A 23 8.07 -1.82 0.42
CA SER A 23 7.23 -1.48 1.56
C SER A 23 7.31 -2.55 2.66
N PHE A 24 7.19 -2.13 3.91
CA PHE A 24 7.11 -3.04 5.06
C PHE A 24 5.65 -3.27 5.44
N ALA A 25 5.28 -4.54 5.60
CA ALA A 25 3.94 -4.93 6.02
C ALA A 25 3.89 -5.13 7.53
N PHE A 26 3.04 -4.34 8.18
CA PHE A 26 2.79 -4.37 9.61
C PHE A 26 1.58 -5.25 9.93
N PHE A 27 1.66 -6.03 11.00
CA PHE A 27 0.58 -6.91 11.47
C PHE A 27 -0.03 -6.44 12.79
N ASN A 28 0.72 -5.62 13.52
CA ASN A 28 0.37 -5.02 14.80
C ASN A 28 1.26 -3.78 15.01
N HIS A 29 1.07 -3.10 16.13
CA HIS A 29 1.83 -1.90 16.49
C HIS A 29 3.20 -2.22 17.11
N ASP A 30 3.62 -3.49 17.12
CA ASP A 30 4.89 -3.93 17.68
C ASP A 30 6.01 -3.85 16.62
N ILE A 31 6.67 -2.69 16.62
CA ILE A 31 7.77 -2.31 15.72
C ILE A 31 9.09 -2.32 16.51
N SER A 32 9.52 -3.51 16.95
CA SER A 32 10.82 -3.66 17.61
C SER A 32 11.99 -3.46 16.64
N SER A 33 13.12 -2.99 17.17
CA SER A 33 14.37 -2.81 16.40
C SER A 33 14.76 -4.07 15.64
N ASP A 34 14.65 -5.23 16.28
CA ASP A 34 15.09 -6.51 15.73
C ASP A 34 14.27 -6.92 14.51
N LYS A 35 12.96 -6.65 14.50
CA LYS A 35 12.13 -6.92 13.32
C LYS A 35 12.46 -5.97 12.17
N VAL A 36 12.73 -4.71 12.47
CA VAL A 36 13.10 -3.71 11.46
C VAL A 36 14.45 -4.08 10.85
N GLU A 37 15.43 -4.42 11.67
CA GLU A 37 16.74 -4.89 11.21
C GLU A 37 16.61 -6.14 10.34
N ASN A 38 15.84 -7.13 10.79
CA ASN A 38 15.57 -8.32 10.00
C ASN A 38 14.90 -8.01 8.64
N ALA A 39 13.89 -7.13 8.62
CA ALA A 39 13.25 -6.70 7.39
C ALA A 39 14.22 -5.97 6.44
N CYS A 40 15.14 -5.14 6.96
CA CYS A 40 16.19 -4.49 6.18
C CYS A 40 17.18 -5.49 5.58
N GLN A 41 17.58 -6.52 6.33
CA GLN A 41 18.46 -7.59 5.84
C GLN A 41 17.78 -8.39 4.71
N ILE A 42 16.52 -8.80 4.92
CA ILE A 42 15.71 -9.48 3.90
C ILE A 42 15.59 -8.60 2.64
N SER A 43 15.30 -7.30 2.82
CA SER A 43 15.19 -6.32 1.73
C SER A 43 16.46 -6.27 0.90
N THR A 44 17.60 -6.05 1.54
CA THR A 44 18.89 -5.91 0.84
C THR A 44 19.22 -7.15 0.02
N ASN A 45 18.97 -8.34 0.58
CA ASN A 45 19.18 -9.61 -0.10
C ASN A 45 18.27 -9.76 -1.34
N ILE A 46 17.00 -9.38 -1.23
CA ILE A 46 16.05 -9.43 -2.35
C ILE A 46 16.43 -8.42 -3.41
N LEU A 47 16.68 -7.16 -3.03
CA LEU A 47 17.04 -6.08 -3.94
C LEU A 47 18.30 -6.44 -4.73
N HIS A 48 19.34 -6.96 -4.06
CA HIS A 48 20.56 -7.40 -4.73
C HIS A 48 20.28 -8.53 -5.75
N LYS A 49 19.48 -9.53 -5.37
CA LYS A 49 19.12 -10.64 -6.28
C LYS A 49 18.28 -10.16 -7.47
N LEU A 50 17.30 -9.28 -7.25
CA LEU A 50 16.47 -8.75 -8.34
C LEU A 50 17.29 -7.85 -9.26
N TRP A 51 18.14 -7.00 -8.71
CA TRP A 51 18.93 -6.04 -9.49
C TRP A 51 19.99 -6.71 -10.36
N HIS A 52 20.72 -7.68 -9.81
CA HIS A 52 21.88 -8.27 -10.48
C HIS A 52 21.60 -9.57 -11.25
N LYS A 53 20.48 -10.26 -11.01
CA LYS A 53 20.12 -11.47 -11.77
C LYS A 53 19.26 -11.15 -12.99
N ASP A 54 18.99 -12.16 -13.83
CA ASP A 54 18.16 -12.05 -15.03
C ASP A 54 16.65 -11.85 -14.77
N ALA A 55 16.25 -11.45 -13.55
CA ALA A 55 14.84 -11.23 -13.17
C ALA A 55 14.13 -10.23 -14.10
N TRP A 56 14.82 -9.16 -14.50
CA TRP A 56 14.28 -8.16 -15.43
C TRP A 56 14.03 -8.72 -16.83
N LYS A 57 14.90 -9.62 -17.31
CA LYS A 57 14.76 -10.24 -18.62
C LYS A 57 13.71 -11.35 -18.60
N SER A 58 13.71 -12.18 -17.57
CA SER A 58 12.79 -13.32 -17.45
C SER A 58 11.34 -12.88 -17.28
N THR A 59 11.11 -11.78 -16.56
CA THR A 59 9.75 -11.24 -16.37
C THR A 59 9.34 -10.23 -17.45
N GLY A 60 10.31 -9.62 -18.14
CA GLY A 60 10.05 -8.49 -19.04
C GLY A 60 9.41 -7.28 -18.34
N SER A 61 9.47 -7.24 -17.00
CA SER A 61 8.84 -6.22 -16.17
C SER A 61 9.81 -5.06 -15.94
N PRO A 62 9.42 -3.79 -16.18
CA PRO A 62 10.25 -2.64 -15.87
C PRO A 62 10.23 -2.25 -14.39
N LEU A 63 9.26 -2.77 -13.62
CA LEU A 63 9.01 -2.43 -12.22
C LEU A 63 8.72 -3.70 -11.40
N PHE A 64 9.18 -3.73 -10.15
CA PHE A 64 8.70 -4.67 -9.14
C PHE A 64 8.15 -3.93 -7.91
N ASN A 65 6.98 -4.35 -7.43
CA ASN A 65 6.44 -3.97 -6.13
C ASN A 65 6.77 -5.07 -5.11
N ILE A 66 7.41 -4.70 -4.01
CA ILE A 66 7.97 -5.62 -3.02
C ILE A 66 7.39 -5.29 -1.65
N ASN A 67 6.77 -6.27 -1.01
CA ASN A 67 6.28 -6.15 0.35
C ASN A 67 7.03 -7.13 1.26
N ILE A 68 7.72 -6.59 2.27
CA ILE A 68 8.49 -7.37 3.25
C ILE A 68 7.70 -7.45 4.56
N PRO A 69 7.41 -8.65 5.10
CA PRO A 69 6.70 -8.78 6.36
C PRO A 69 7.60 -8.36 7.52
N LEU A 70 7.06 -7.55 8.44
CA LEU A 70 7.77 -7.18 9.67
C LEU A 70 7.69 -8.33 10.69
N VAL A 71 8.62 -9.28 10.60
CA VAL A 71 8.67 -10.51 11.41
C VAL A 71 10.08 -10.79 11.92
N LEU A 72 10.20 -11.66 12.92
CA LEU A 72 11.48 -12.11 13.46
C LEU A 72 12.10 -13.27 12.68
N ASN A 73 11.30 -14.00 11.88
CA ASN A 73 11.83 -15.08 11.05
C ASN A 73 12.77 -14.48 9.98
N PRO A 74 14.06 -14.85 9.93
CA PRO A 74 15.01 -14.33 8.94
C PRO A 74 14.82 -14.94 7.54
N HIS A 75 14.08 -16.05 7.45
CA HIS A 75 13.83 -16.75 6.21
C HIS A 75 12.33 -16.96 6.00
N PRO A 76 11.54 -15.87 5.85
CA PRO A 76 10.15 -16.01 5.46
C PRO A 76 10.07 -16.59 4.04
N PRO A 77 8.99 -17.33 3.72
CA PRO A 77 8.73 -17.73 2.33
C PRO A 77 8.73 -16.50 1.42
N ILE A 78 9.18 -16.68 0.17
CA ILE A 78 9.20 -15.62 -0.83
C ILE A 78 8.36 -16.07 -2.02
N TYR A 79 7.39 -15.25 -2.42
CA TYR A 79 6.51 -15.52 -3.54
C TYR A 79 6.60 -14.43 -4.60
N ILE A 80 6.64 -14.86 -5.87
CA ILE A 80 6.20 -14.00 -6.97
C ILE A 80 4.68 -14.01 -6.96
N THR A 81 4.08 -12.83 -7.03
CA THR A 81 2.63 -12.65 -6.82
C THR A 81 2.01 -11.79 -7.91
N THR A 82 0.68 -11.82 -7.97
CA THR A 82 -0.14 -10.84 -8.69
C THR A 82 -0.68 -9.77 -7.73
N MET A 83 -1.10 -8.63 -8.27
CA MET A 83 -1.74 -7.58 -7.49
C MET A 83 -3.13 -8.06 -7.03
N GLY A 84 -3.36 -8.08 -5.72
CA GLY A 84 -4.67 -8.32 -5.14
C GLY A 84 -5.65 -7.20 -5.47
N GLN A 85 -6.93 -7.55 -5.58
CA GLN A 85 -7.98 -6.57 -5.71
C GLN A 85 -8.50 -6.17 -4.33
N SER A 86 -8.94 -4.92 -4.20
CA SER A 86 -9.54 -4.42 -2.97
C SER A 86 -10.62 -3.42 -3.33
N HIS A 87 -11.70 -3.44 -2.56
CA HIS A 87 -12.84 -2.56 -2.78
C HIS A 87 -12.87 -1.48 -1.70
N ILE A 88 -12.78 -0.22 -2.13
CA ILE A 88 -12.93 0.94 -1.26
C ILE A 88 -14.35 1.47 -1.45
N GLY A 89 -15.18 1.33 -0.42
CA GLY A 89 -16.51 1.96 -0.34
C GLY A 89 -16.42 3.44 0.06
N SER A 90 -17.55 4.05 0.40
CA SER A 90 -17.58 5.45 0.86
C SER A 90 -16.66 5.66 2.07
N LEU A 91 -15.76 6.63 1.96
CA LEU A 91 -14.93 7.10 3.07
C LEU A 91 -15.62 8.21 3.88
N TYR A 92 -16.87 8.54 3.55
CA TYR A 92 -17.65 9.54 4.24
C TYR A 92 -18.85 8.89 4.91
N VAL A 93 -19.01 9.16 6.20
CA VAL A 93 -20.18 8.76 6.99
C VAL A 93 -20.92 10.03 7.38
N LYS A 94 -22.21 10.07 7.08
CA LYS A 94 -23.11 11.14 7.52
C LYS A 94 -23.24 11.07 9.03
N GLU A 95 -22.97 12.18 9.70
CA GLU A 95 -23.14 12.32 11.14
C GLU A 95 -24.63 12.40 11.47
N SER A 96 -25.13 11.49 12.31
CA SER A 96 -26.46 11.61 12.89
C SER A 96 -26.43 12.72 13.93
N ARG A 97 -27.07 13.87 13.65
CA ARG A 97 -27.10 15.04 14.55
C ARG A 97 -27.52 14.67 15.97
N SER A 98 -26.54 14.58 16.87
CA SER A 98 -26.70 14.94 18.28
C SER A 98 -25.32 15.00 18.96
N TYR A 99 -24.60 16.11 18.85
CA TYR A 99 -23.48 16.40 19.75
C TYR A 99 -23.46 17.86 20.19
N LYS A 100 -23.29 18.05 21.51
CA LYS A 100 -23.08 19.34 22.16
C LYS A 100 -21.76 19.94 21.64
N GLN A 101 -21.81 21.24 21.34
CA GLN A 101 -20.78 22.13 20.77
C GLN A 101 -19.35 22.03 21.35
N SER A 102 -19.10 21.28 22.43
CA SER A 102 -17.86 21.35 23.22
C SER A 102 -16.65 20.58 22.67
N TYR A 103 -16.79 19.80 21.59
CA TYR A 103 -15.69 18.95 21.06
C TYR A 103 -15.23 19.30 19.64
N LEU A 104 -15.81 20.33 19.00
CA LEU A 104 -15.44 20.77 17.64
C LEU A 104 -14.25 21.74 17.60
N SER A 105 -13.48 21.87 18.69
CA SER A 105 -12.31 22.75 18.76
C SER A 105 -10.98 22.07 18.39
N VAL A 106 -11.00 20.92 17.71
CA VAL A 106 -9.78 20.46 17.02
C VAL A 106 -9.68 21.23 15.70
N ALA A 107 -9.47 22.53 15.84
CA ALA A 107 -9.14 23.41 14.75
C ALA A 107 -7.72 23.06 14.29
N VAL A 108 -7.59 22.95 12.98
CA VAL A 108 -6.37 22.80 12.21
C VAL A 108 -5.42 23.92 12.59
N ASP A 109 -4.25 23.59 13.16
CA ASP A 109 -3.28 24.54 13.71
C ASP A 109 -2.37 25.17 12.63
N ASP A 110 -2.90 25.39 11.43
CA ASP A 110 -2.14 25.94 10.29
C ASP A 110 -3.01 26.88 9.43
N ALA A 111 -3.31 28.06 9.98
CA ALA A 111 -3.43 29.30 9.22
C ALA A 111 -3.67 30.48 10.18
N GLN A 112 -2.63 31.21 10.55
CA GLN A 112 -2.81 32.56 11.05
C GLN A 112 -3.25 33.47 9.91
N VAL A 113 -4.57 33.58 9.69
CA VAL A 113 -5.14 34.65 8.86
C VAL A 113 -5.41 35.83 9.78
N GLN A 114 -4.44 36.74 9.88
CA GLN A 114 -4.73 38.11 10.30
C GLN A 114 -5.49 38.79 9.17
N ASN A 115 -6.81 38.93 9.31
CA ASN A 115 -7.55 40.05 8.73
C ASN A 115 -8.83 40.27 9.54
N ALA A 116 -8.85 41.38 10.26
CA ALA A 116 -10.00 41.88 10.98
C ALA A 116 -11.04 42.41 9.99
N GLY A 117 -12.20 41.75 9.96
CA GLY A 117 -13.42 42.20 9.30
C GLY A 117 -14.60 41.72 10.11
N SER A 118 -15.03 42.53 11.07
CA SER A 118 -16.19 42.29 11.93
C SER A 118 -17.47 42.32 11.11
N GLY A 119 -17.93 41.14 10.70
CA GLY A 119 -19.27 40.87 10.21
C GLY A 119 -19.84 39.70 10.98
N ASP A 120 -20.76 39.97 11.91
CA ASP A 120 -21.53 38.96 12.62
C ASP A 120 -22.51 38.30 11.65
N HIS A 121 -22.02 37.31 10.90
CA HIS A 121 -22.87 36.30 10.32
C HIS A 121 -22.86 35.09 11.25
N GLU A 122 -23.86 35.02 12.14
CA GLU A 122 -24.24 33.75 12.77
C GLU A 122 -24.61 32.77 11.65
N MET A 123 -23.67 31.92 11.25
CA MET A 123 -24.00 30.70 10.56
C MET A 123 -24.63 29.75 11.58
N ASP A 124 -25.94 29.91 11.75
CA ASP A 124 -26.85 28.87 12.20
C ASP A 124 -26.45 27.56 11.47
N GLY A 125 -25.80 26.64 12.18
CA GLY A 125 -25.36 25.36 11.63
C GLY A 125 -26.51 24.36 11.42
N LYS A 126 -27.76 24.81 11.25
CA LYS A 126 -28.93 23.92 11.15
C LYS A 126 -29.25 23.44 9.75
N ASP A 127 -28.57 23.91 8.70
CA ASP A 127 -28.90 23.56 7.31
C ASP A 127 -27.77 22.89 6.51
N GLY A 128 -26.92 22.09 7.17
CA GLY A 128 -25.96 21.21 6.49
C GLY A 128 -25.99 19.77 6.98
N ASP A 129 -25.94 18.81 6.05
CA ASP A 129 -25.52 17.45 6.37
C ASP A 129 -24.03 17.48 6.72
N ALA A 130 -23.68 17.12 7.95
CA ALA A 130 -22.29 16.96 8.37
C ALA A 130 -21.82 15.55 7.99
N PHE A 131 -20.64 15.47 7.38
CA PHE A 131 -19.99 14.20 7.05
C PHE A 131 -18.62 14.17 7.72
N ARG A 132 -18.26 13.02 8.29
CA ARG A 132 -16.89 12.78 8.74
C ARG A 132 -16.19 11.77 7.85
N PHE A 133 -14.87 11.88 7.80
CA PHE A 133 -14.04 10.83 7.24
C PHE A 133 -14.15 9.56 8.10
N SER A 134 -14.28 8.42 7.44
CA SER A 134 -14.40 7.12 8.07
C SER A 134 -13.75 6.06 7.20
N VAL A 135 -12.89 5.25 7.82
CA VAL A 135 -12.30 4.06 7.18
C VAL A 135 -13.28 2.88 7.11
N ALA A 136 -14.53 3.05 7.55
CA ALA A 136 -15.53 1.97 7.50
C ALA A 136 -15.80 1.42 6.09
N GLY A 137 -15.56 2.23 5.04
CA GLY A 137 -15.67 1.82 3.65
C GLY A 137 -14.51 0.94 3.16
N THR A 138 -13.37 0.90 3.86
CA THR A 138 -12.25 0.02 3.48
C THR A 138 -12.53 -1.39 3.98
N ARG A 139 -13.20 -2.20 3.15
CA ARG A 139 -13.36 -3.63 3.45
C ARG A 139 -12.08 -4.36 3.05
N SER A 140 -11.40 -4.92 4.04
CA SER A 140 -10.42 -5.98 3.80
C SER A 140 -11.22 -7.24 3.44
N GLU A 141 -11.11 -7.73 2.21
CA GLU A 141 -11.73 -9.02 1.84
C GLU A 141 -11.26 -10.10 2.81
N THR A 142 -12.18 -10.88 3.37
CA THR A 142 -11.85 -11.85 4.42
C THR A 142 -10.90 -12.94 3.94
N ASP A 143 -10.87 -13.21 2.64
CA ASP A 143 -10.01 -14.22 2.02
C ASP A 143 -9.25 -13.65 0.83
N ALA A 144 -7.98 -13.26 1.05
CA ALA A 144 -7.11 -12.87 -0.04
C ALA A 144 -6.90 -14.06 -0.98
N VAL A 145 -7.11 -13.84 -2.28
CA VAL A 145 -6.98 -14.87 -3.33
C VAL A 145 -5.56 -15.43 -3.35
N LEU A 146 -5.43 -16.76 -3.41
CA LEU A 146 -4.14 -17.44 -3.46
C LEU A 146 -3.28 -16.91 -4.63
N GLY A 147 -2.00 -16.66 -4.36
CA GLY A 147 -1.05 -16.11 -5.33
C GLY A 147 -1.03 -14.58 -5.41
N THR A 148 -1.94 -13.88 -4.72
CA THR A 148 -1.88 -12.42 -4.61
C THR A 148 -0.87 -11.95 -3.57
N ASP A 149 -0.44 -10.69 -3.70
CA ASP A 149 0.36 -9.99 -2.71
C ASP A 149 -0.31 -9.95 -1.32
N ALA A 150 -1.60 -9.68 -1.27
CA ALA A 150 -2.39 -9.69 -0.03
C ALA A 150 -2.39 -11.08 0.65
N TRP A 151 -2.46 -12.17 -0.14
CA TRP A 151 -2.39 -13.53 0.38
C TRP A 151 -1.01 -13.84 0.96
N ALA A 152 0.06 -13.51 0.24
CA ALA A 152 1.44 -13.74 0.70
C ALA A 152 1.72 -12.99 2.02
N ILE A 153 1.30 -11.73 2.11
CA ILE A 153 1.51 -10.93 3.31
C ILE A 153 0.74 -11.48 4.51
N ARG A 154 -0.51 -11.94 4.33
CA ARG A 154 -1.26 -12.63 5.41
C ARG A 154 -0.57 -13.89 5.92
N LYS A 155 0.17 -14.58 5.06
CA LYS A 155 1.01 -15.73 5.43
C LYS A 155 2.35 -15.33 6.05
N LYS A 156 2.59 -14.04 6.30
CA LYS A 156 3.87 -13.49 6.78
C LYS A 156 5.04 -13.85 5.84
N ALA A 157 4.75 -13.90 4.55
CA ALA A 157 5.71 -14.14 3.49
C ALA A 157 6.08 -12.84 2.77
N VAL A 158 7.22 -12.84 2.09
CA VAL A 158 7.61 -11.77 1.15
C VAL A 158 6.77 -11.91 -0.11
N SER A 159 6.28 -10.77 -0.60
CA SER A 159 5.61 -10.67 -1.90
C SER A 159 6.46 -9.84 -2.86
N ILE A 160 6.68 -10.35 -4.07
CA ILE A 160 7.31 -9.64 -5.18
C ILE A 160 6.35 -9.69 -6.38
N THR A 161 5.82 -8.54 -6.76
CA THR A 161 4.83 -8.39 -7.83
C THR A 161 5.48 -7.66 -9.01
N PRO A 162 5.79 -8.33 -10.13
CA PRO A 162 6.22 -7.66 -11.35
C PRO A 162 5.06 -6.84 -11.92
N LEU A 163 5.30 -5.57 -12.26
CA LEU A 163 4.29 -4.66 -12.77
C LEU A 163 4.74 -3.94 -14.03
N ARG A 164 3.77 -3.67 -14.91
CA ARG A 164 3.96 -2.84 -16.11
C ARG A 164 3.13 -1.57 -15.99
N PRO A 165 3.70 -0.39 -16.31
CA PRO A 165 2.95 0.87 -16.34
C PRO A 165 2.14 0.98 -17.65
N ALA A 166 1.20 0.07 -17.82
CA ALA A 166 0.36 -0.05 -19.01
C ALA A 166 -1.08 -0.29 -18.55
N LEU A 167 -2.02 0.52 -19.04
CA LEU A 167 -3.45 0.42 -18.72
C LEU A 167 -4.25 -0.20 -19.88
N ASP A 168 -3.61 -0.43 -21.02
CA ASP A 168 -4.18 -0.94 -22.26
C ASP A 168 -4.27 -2.48 -22.31
N SER A 169 -3.52 -3.19 -21.47
CA SER A 169 -3.56 -4.65 -21.37
C SER A 169 -4.60 -5.13 -20.33
N LEU A 170 -5.89 -4.94 -20.63
CA LEU A 170 -6.99 -5.69 -19.98
C LEU A 170 -7.34 -6.99 -20.74
N VAL A 171 -6.58 -7.32 -21.79
CA VAL A 171 -6.73 -8.59 -22.50
C VAL A 171 -6.12 -9.68 -21.64
N GLU A 172 -6.97 -10.64 -21.28
CA GLU A 172 -6.75 -11.85 -20.49
C GLU A 172 -5.26 -12.12 -20.21
N ALA A 173 -4.88 -11.99 -18.94
CA ALA A 173 -3.69 -12.64 -18.45
C ALA A 173 -3.88 -14.14 -18.67
N GLU A 174 -3.51 -14.62 -19.86
CA GLU A 174 -3.39 -16.03 -20.15
C GLU A 174 -2.63 -16.65 -18.98
N LYS A 175 -3.21 -17.73 -18.47
CA LYS A 175 -2.68 -18.51 -17.34
C LYS A 175 -1.30 -19.03 -17.70
N SER A 176 -0.29 -18.18 -17.62
CA SER A 176 1.10 -18.59 -17.74
C SER A 176 1.39 -19.50 -16.55
N PRO A 177 1.95 -20.70 -16.77
CA PRO A 177 2.28 -21.65 -15.70
C PRO A 177 3.50 -21.19 -14.89
N PHE A 178 3.61 -19.90 -14.59
CA PHE A 178 4.74 -19.24 -13.93
C PHE A 178 4.60 -19.22 -12.40
N TRP A 179 3.81 -20.15 -11.83
CA TRP A 179 3.69 -20.32 -10.37
C TRP A 179 4.73 -21.30 -9.82
N GLN A 180 5.91 -21.38 -10.45
CA GLN A 180 7.03 -22.01 -9.80
C GLN A 180 7.60 -21.01 -8.81
N GLN A 181 7.53 -21.39 -7.54
CA GLN A 181 8.38 -20.90 -6.47
C GLN A 181 9.73 -20.52 -7.08
N LEU A 182 10.09 -19.22 -7.07
CA LEU A 182 11.49 -18.88 -7.27
C LEU A 182 12.18 -19.58 -6.10
N GLU A 183 12.82 -20.71 -6.37
CA GLU A 183 13.74 -21.33 -5.44
C GLU A 183 14.87 -20.32 -5.28
N PHE A 184 14.67 -19.40 -4.34
CA PHE A 184 15.77 -18.76 -3.65
C PHE A 184 16.44 -19.90 -2.89
N GLN A 185 17.30 -20.66 -3.57
CA GLN A 185 18.18 -21.59 -2.90
C GLN A 185 18.83 -20.82 -1.75
N THR A 186 18.50 -21.25 -0.55
CA THR A 186 19.20 -20.88 0.68
C THR A 186 20.64 -21.29 0.45
N ILE A 187 21.57 -20.36 0.66
CA ILE A 187 22.98 -20.72 0.84
C ILE A 187 23.09 -21.33 2.23
#